data_AF-A0A8S3X4J5-F1
#
_entry.id   AF-A0A8S3X4J5-F1
#
_cell.length_a   1.000
_cell.length_b   1.000
_cell.length_c   1.000
_cell.angle_alpha   90.00
_cell.angle_beta   90.00
_cell.angle_gamma   90.00
#
_symmetry.space_group_name_H-M   'P 1'
#
loop_
_entity.id
_entity.type
_entity.pdbx_description
1 polymer ?
#
loop_
_entity_poly.entity_id
_entity_poly.type
_entity_poly.pdbx_seq_one_letter_code
_entity_poly.pdbx_strand_id
1 'polypeptide(L)'
;MGYPVVDMDATTKSCMNKGTVMKQDLQEAAIAIDCMFKKEFCRQVLKRHNKWPMLSFDPQLNPHIVSCILENEWGETTSLKWDPMDFQHVHLKKNFDFKK
;
A
#
# COMPACT_ATOMS: atom_id res chain seq x y z
N MET A 1 5.32 34.17 -29.28
CA MET A 1 4.61 33.07 -28.59
C MET A 1 4.14 33.62 -27.26
N GLY A 2 2.83 33.88 -27.11
CA GLY A 2 2.23 34.44 -25.89
C GLY A 2 1.58 33.36 -25.04
N TYR A 3 1.31 33.68 -23.77
CA TYR A 3 0.60 32.78 -22.85
C TYR A 3 -0.89 32.66 -23.24
N PRO A 4 -1.48 31.46 -23.09
CA PRO A 4 -2.90 31.27 -23.35
C PRO A 4 -3.74 32.09 -22.36
N VAL A 5 -4.82 32.68 -22.85
CA VAL A 5 -5.84 33.30 -21.99
C VAL A 5 -6.63 32.17 -21.34
N VAL A 6 -6.61 32.10 -20.00
CA VAL A 6 -7.32 31.07 -19.22
C VAL A 6 -8.70 31.58 -18.83
N ASP A 7 -9.74 30.82 -19.18
CA ASP A 7 -11.09 31.04 -18.68
C ASP A 7 -11.23 30.39 -17.29
N MET A 8 -11.27 31.25 -16.27
CA MET A 8 -11.34 30.83 -14.87
C MET A 8 -12.67 30.16 -14.51
N ASP A 9 -13.77 30.58 -15.14
CA ASP A 9 -15.10 30.05 -14.85
C ASP A 9 -15.26 28.67 -15.47
N ALA A 10 -14.83 28.50 -16.73
CA ALA A 10 -14.81 27.20 -17.39
C ALA A 10 -13.88 26.22 -16.66
N THR A 11 -12.73 26.68 -16.18
CA THR A 11 -11.78 25.86 -15.42
C THR A 11 -12.38 25.40 -14.10
N THR A 12 -12.97 26.32 -13.34
CA THR A 12 -13.60 26.02 -12.05
C THR A 12 -14.75 25.03 -12.23
N LYS A 13 -15.61 25.24 -13.24
CA LYS A 13 -16.73 24.34 -13.55
C LYS A 13 -16.24 22.95 -13.97
N SER A 14 -15.18 22.86 -14.77
CA SER A 14 -14.57 21.58 -15.16
C SER A 14 -14.00 20.82 -13.95
N CYS A 15 -13.31 21.53 -13.05
CA CYS A 15 -12.80 20.96 -11.81
C CYS A 15 -13.91 20.47 -10.89
N MET A 16 -14.96 21.28 -10.69
CA MET A 16 -16.14 20.89 -9.90
C MET A 16 -16.77 19.62 -10.47
N ASN A 17 -17.05 19.61 -11.78
CA ASN A 17 -17.68 18.46 -12.45
C ASN A 17 -16.86 17.18 -12.27
N LYS A 18 -15.53 17.25 -12.31
CA LYS A 18 -14.65 16.08 -12.07
C LYS A 18 -14.61 15.68 -10.59
N GLY A 19 -14.63 16.64 -9.68
CA GLY A 19 -14.57 16.42 -8.24
C GLY A 19 -15.85 15.83 -7.66
N THR A 20 -17.00 16.11 -8.29
CA THR A 20 -18.32 15.67 -7.81
C THR A 20 -18.83 14.39 -8.48
N VAL A 21 -18.08 13.77 -9.40
CA VAL A 21 -18.48 12.50 -9.99
C VAL A 21 -18.51 11.43 -8.91
N MET A 22 -19.67 10.82 -8.68
CA MET A 22 -19.76 9.62 -7.87
C MET A 22 -18.94 8.52 -8.53
N LYS A 23 -17.89 8.08 -7.84
CA LYS A 23 -17.06 6.98 -8.31
C LYS A 23 -17.78 5.66 -8.08
N GLN A 24 -17.53 4.70 -8.96
CA GLN A 24 -17.94 3.33 -8.74
C GLN A 24 -17.31 2.81 -7.45
N ASP A 25 -18.01 1.87 -6.81
CA ASP A 25 -17.43 1.14 -5.70
C ASP A 25 -16.28 0.27 -6.22
N LEU A 26 -15.08 0.51 -5.70
CA LEU A 26 -13.85 -0.17 -6.07
C LEU A 26 -13.23 -0.82 -4.83
N GLN A 27 -14.05 -1.24 -3.86
CA GLN A 27 -13.59 -1.82 -2.60
C GLN A 27 -12.62 -2.99 -2.81
N GLU A 28 -12.91 -3.92 -3.71
CA GLU A 28 -12.02 -5.06 -4.01
C GLU A 28 -10.65 -4.60 -4.53
N ALA A 29 -10.65 -3.64 -5.46
CA ALA A 29 -9.41 -3.07 -5.99
C ALA A 29 -8.63 -2.32 -4.91
N ALA A 30 -9.31 -1.61 -4.01
CA ALA A 30 -8.69 -0.93 -2.87
C ALA A 30 -8.03 -1.92 -1.91
N ILE A 31 -8.69 -3.05 -1.63
CA ILE A 31 -8.12 -4.14 -0.81
C ILE A 31 -6.87 -4.70 -1.47
N ALA A 32 -6.92 -5.00 -2.77
CA ALA A 32 -5.76 -5.51 -3.50
C ALA A 32 -4.58 -4.52 -3.47
N ILE A 33 -4.84 -3.22 -3.64
CA ILE A 33 -3.81 -2.17 -3.57
C ILE A 33 -3.20 -2.07 -2.17
N ASP A 34 -4.02 -2.10 -1.12
CA ASP A 34 -3.54 -2.09 0.27
C ASP A 34 -2.64 -3.30 0.56
N CYS A 35 -3.05 -4.48 0.13
CA CYS A 35 -2.29 -5.72 0.29
C CYS A 35 -0.95 -5.68 -0.47
N MET A 36 -0.97 -5.19 -1.72
CA MET A 36 0.25 -4.96 -2.52
C MET A 36 1.20 -3.97 -1.83
N PHE A 37 0.66 -2.88 -1.30
CA PHE A 37 1.45 -1.89 -0.56
C PHE A 37 2.10 -2.50 0.69
N LYS A 38 1.33 -3.21 1.52
CA LYS A 38 1.84 -3.88 2.73
C LYS A 38 2.98 -4.85 2.41
N LYS A 39 2.80 -5.70 1.40
CA LYS A 39 3.84 -6.62 0.92
C LYS A 39 5.11 -5.88 0.54
N GLU A 40 4.99 -4.89 -0.34
CA GLU A 40 6.14 -4.15 -0.83
C GLU A 40 6.84 -3.37 0.29
N PHE A 41 6.06 -2.78 1.19
CA PHE A 41 6.56 -2.07 2.35
C PHE A 41 7.40 -2.98 3.25
N CYS A 42 6.86 -4.14 3.64
CA CYS A 42 7.58 -5.12 4.46
C CYS A 42 8.89 -5.56 3.79
N ARG A 43 8.85 -5.87 2.50
CA ARG A 43 10.02 -6.25 1.71
C ARG A 43 11.11 -5.18 1.74
N GLN A 44 10.73 -3.92 1.52
CA GLN A 44 11.68 -2.82 1.48
C GLN A 44 12.24 -2.49 2.86
N VAL A 45 11.42 -2.55 3.91
CA VAL A 45 11.87 -2.31 5.29
C VAL A 45 12.87 -3.38 5.71
N LEU A 46 12.58 -4.67 5.48
CA LEU A 46 13.50 -5.75 5.77
C LEU A 46 14.80 -5.60 4.97
N LYS A 47 14.72 -5.31 3.68
CA LYS A 47 15.91 -5.09 2.84
C LYS A 47 16.79 -3.93 3.32
N ARG A 48 16.21 -2.84 3.81
CA ARG A 48 16.95 -1.63 4.21
C ARG A 48 17.46 -1.66 5.64
N HIS A 49 16.68 -2.24 6.55
CA HIS A 49 16.93 -2.20 7.98
C HIS A 49 17.34 -3.56 8.56
N ASN A 50 17.39 -4.60 7.73
CA ASN A 50 17.61 -6.00 8.11
C ASN A 50 16.66 -6.47 9.23
N LYS A 51 15.46 -5.88 9.27
CA LYS A 51 14.44 -6.16 10.28
C LYS A 51 13.05 -6.01 9.69
N TRP A 52 12.14 -6.91 10.02
CA TRP A 52 10.72 -6.73 9.68
C TRP A 52 10.14 -5.46 10.33
N PRO A 53 9.17 -4.80 9.66
CA PRO A 53 8.42 -3.71 10.27
C PRO A 53 7.68 -4.19 11.53
N MET A 54 7.32 -3.26 12.41
CA MET A 54 6.48 -3.58 13.55
C MET A 54 5.06 -3.94 13.07
N LEU A 55 4.62 -5.14 13.41
CA LEU A 55 3.31 -5.70 13.05
C LEU A 55 2.48 -6.02 14.30
N SER A 56 1.15 -6.10 14.15
CA SER A 56 0.31 -6.90 15.05
C SER A 56 0.03 -8.25 14.43
N PHE A 57 0.13 -9.31 15.25
CA PHE A 57 -0.19 -10.67 14.84
C PHE A 57 -1.70 -10.85 14.73
N ASP A 58 -2.14 -11.27 13.56
CA ASP A 58 -3.49 -11.77 13.29
C ASP A 58 -3.39 -13.31 13.18
N PRO A 59 -4.21 -14.09 13.90
CA PRO A 59 -4.22 -15.55 13.79
C PRO A 59 -4.52 -16.07 12.38
N GLN A 60 -5.13 -15.24 11.52
CA GLN A 60 -5.46 -15.58 10.13
C GLN A 60 -4.32 -15.28 9.16
N LEU A 61 -3.18 -14.76 9.64
CA LEU A 61 -2.02 -14.53 8.80
C LEU A 61 -1.46 -15.84 8.25
N ASN A 62 -1.06 -15.83 6.97
CA ASN A 62 -0.46 -16.98 6.31
C ASN A 62 0.71 -17.54 7.15
N PRO A 63 0.66 -18.83 7.56
CA PRO A 63 1.68 -19.43 8.44
C PRO A 63 3.10 -19.35 7.88
N HIS A 64 3.26 -19.34 6.56
CA HIS A 64 4.58 -19.20 5.93
C HIS A 64 5.14 -17.80 6.09
N ILE A 65 4.29 -16.77 6.02
CA ILE A 65 4.72 -15.39 6.32
C ILE A 65 5.06 -15.27 7.80
N VAL A 66 4.27 -15.90 8.69
CA VAL A 66 4.56 -15.94 10.13
C VAL A 66 5.94 -16.53 10.42
N SER A 67 6.30 -17.67 9.81
CA SER A 67 7.63 -18.26 10.00
C SER A 67 8.74 -17.32 9.53
N CYS A 68 8.59 -16.71 8.36
CA CYS A 68 9.56 -15.73 7.84
C CYS A 68 9.70 -14.48 8.74
N ILE A 69 8.61 -14.01 9.35
CA ILE A 69 8.66 -12.92 10.33
C ILE A 69 9.45 -13.34 11.57
N LEU A 70 9.19 -14.55 12.10
CA LEU A 70 9.87 -15.07 13.30
C LEU A 70 11.36 -15.31 13.07
N GLU A 71 11.73 -15.78 11.88
CA GLU A 71 13.12 -16.00 11.45
C GLU A 71 13.80 -14.70 10.99
N ASN A 72 13.04 -13.62 10.83
CA ASN A 72 13.48 -12.34 10.31
C ASN A 72 14.10 -12.41 8.90
N GLU A 73 13.53 -13.25 8.04
CA GLU A 73 13.98 -13.47 6.66
C GLU A 73 12.86 -13.19 5.65
N TRP A 74 13.21 -12.99 4.38
CA TRP A 74 12.23 -12.85 3.30
C TRP A 74 12.16 -14.17 2.52
N GLY A 75 10.99 -14.81 2.49
CA GLY A 75 10.84 -16.15 1.92
C GLY A 75 10.55 -16.20 0.41
N GLU A 76 10.29 -15.08 -0.27
CA GLU A 76 10.09 -15.12 -1.72
C GLU A 76 11.40 -15.44 -2.46
N THR A 77 11.28 -16.28 -3.48
CA THR A 77 12.37 -16.58 -4.43
C THR A 77 11.91 -16.27 -5.86
N THR A 78 12.81 -16.36 -6.83
CA THR A 78 12.46 -16.15 -8.25
C THR A 78 11.35 -17.11 -8.72
N SER A 79 11.30 -18.32 -8.14
CA SER A 79 10.33 -19.37 -8.47
C SER A 79 9.08 -19.35 -7.60
N LEU A 80 9.15 -18.75 -6.41
CA LEU A 80 8.03 -18.66 -5.45
C LEU A 80 7.75 -17.20 -5.11
N LYS A 81 6.73 -16.63 -5.75
CA LYS A 81 6.20 -15.31 -5.44
C LYS A 81 4.98 -15.45 -4.54
N TRP A 82 4.93 -14.67 -3.46
CA TRP A 82 3.79 -14.61 -2.58
C TRP A 82 2.64 -13.85 -3.25
N ASP A 83 1.41 -14.25 -2.99
CA ASP A 83 0.26 -13.48 -3.42
C ASP A 83 0.18 -12.21 -2.56
N PRO A 84 0.01 -11.00 -3.14
CA PRO A 84 -0.32 -9.83 -2.36
C PRO A 84 -1.43 -10.08 -1.32
N MET A 85 -2.47 -10.85 -1.67
CA MET A 85 -3.59 -11.14 -0.79
C MET A 85 -3.20 -11.90 0.49
N ASP A 86 -2.06 -12.60 0.51
CA ASP A 86 -1.52 -13.20 1.74
C ASP A 86 -1.23 -12.15 2.84
N PHE A 87 -1.11 -10.87 2.45
CA PHE A 87 -0.88 -9.74 3.35
C PHE A 87 -2.18 -9.05 3.81
N GLN A 88 -3.36 -9.56 3.46
CA GLN A 88 -4.63 -8.98 3.88
C GLN A 88 -4.74 -8.85 5.40
N HIS A 89 -4.26 -9.87 6.12
CA HIS A 89 -4.26 -9.94 7.59
C HIS A 89 -2.99 -9.36 8.23
N VAL A 90 -2.13 -8.70 7.45
CA VAL A 90 -0.97 -7.96 7.99
C VAL A 90 -1.41 -6.58 8.43
N HIS A 91 -1.20 -6.29 9.71
CA HIS A 91 -1.53 -5.01 10.33
C HIS A 91 -0.25 -4.30 10.74
N LEU A 92 0.14 -3.27 9.98
CA LEU A 92 1.31 -2.45 10.25
C LEU A 92 1.07 -1.56 11.49
N LYS A 93 1.97 -1.62 12.47
CA LYS A 93 2.00 -0.66 13.57
C LYS A 93 2.73 0.62 13.14
N LYS A 94 2.88 1.57 14.08
CA LYS A 94 3.67 2.78 13.86
C LYS A 94 5.12 2.41 13.52
N ASN A 95 5.51 2.60 12.27
CA ASN A 95 6.87 2.35 11.76
C ASN A 95 7.67 3.64 11.51
N PHE A 96 7.02 4.81 11.60
CA PHE A 96 7.65 6.12 11.40
C PHE A 96 7.28 7.10 12.50
N ASP A 97 8.25 7.88 12.93
CA ASP A 97 8.06 9.08 13.72
C ASP A 97 8.21 10.30 12.81
N PHE A 98 7.09 10.95 12.51
CA PHE A 98 7.14 12.27 11.89
C PHE A 98 7.53 13.26 12.99
N LYS A 99 8.77 13.76 12.94
CA LYS A 99 9.21 14.86 13.80
C LYS A 99 8.29 16.06 13.51
N LYS A 100 7.69 16.60 14.57
CA LYS A 100 6.94 17.86 14.52
C LYS A 100 7.89 19.05 14.39
#